data_AF-A0AAW3FCS2-F1
#
_entry.id   AF-A0AAW3FCS2-F1
#
_cell.length_a   1.000
_cell.length_b   1.000
_cell.length_c   1.000
_cell.angle_alpha   90.00
_cell.angle_beta   90.00
_cell.angle_gamma   90.00
#
_symmetry.space_group_name_H-M   'P 1'
#
loop_
_entity.id
_entity.type
_entity.pdbx_description
1 polymer ?
#
loop_
_entity_poly.entity_id
_entity_poly.type
_entity_poly.pdbx_seq_one_letter_code
_entity_poly.pdbx_strand_id
1 'polypeptide(L)'
;MRVVLDILLDGKNMDKIYNLPCVMSVTKDAEGKPAAILGKSHTKGRTIARLGDHICQFESGLWQVFGTEAAGRIEHGGAYRNE
;
A
#
# COMPACT_ATOMS: atom_id res chain seq x y z
N MET A 1 13.30 -1.72 -9.96
CA MET A 1 13.04 -0.62 -8.99
C MET A 1 12.76 -1.28 -7.66
N ARG A 2 13.52 -0.94 -6.62
CA ARG A 2 13.53 -1.65 -5.34
C ARG A 2 12.48 -1.08 -4.39
N VAL A 3 11.70 -1.97 -3.75
CA VAL A 3 10.74 -1.60 -2.71
C VAL A 3 11.46 -1.51 -1.38
N VAL A 4 11.28 -0.39 -0.66
CA VAL A 4 11.86 -0.15 0.67
C VAL A 4 10.86 -0.38 1.81
N LEU A 5 9.57 -0.33 1.50
CA LEU A 5 8.50 -0.58 2.45
C LEU A 5 7.37 -1.30 1.73
N ASP A 6 6.88 -2.39 2.32
CA ASP A 6 5.70 -3.11 1.88
C ASP A 6 4.76 -3.27 3.08
N ILE A 7 3.53 -2.79 2.94
CA ILE A 7 2.49 -2.89 3.96
C ILE A 7 1.23 -3.50 3.34
N LEU A 8 0.86 -4.69 3.79
CA LEU A 8 -0.41 -5.33 3.50
C LEU A 8 -1.56 -4.63 4.23
N LEU A 9 -2.64 -4.25 3.54
CA LEU A 9 -3.86 -3.76 4.16
C LEU A 9 -4.68 -4.94 4.71
N ASP A 10 -4.57 -5.23 6.00
CA ASP A 10 -5.26 -6.36 6.66
C ASP A 10 -6.51 -5.94 7.46
N GLY A 11 -6.76 -4.64 7.56
CA GLY A 11 -7.88 -4.06 8.30
C GLY A 11 -7.66 -3.92 9.80
N LYS A 12 -6.62 -4.56 10.36
CA LYS A 12 -6.17 -4.38 11.74
C LYS A 12 -5.14 -3.27 11.86
N ASN A 13 -4.42 -2.98 10.77
CA ASN A 13 -3.35 -1.99 10.72
C ASN A 13 -3.78 -0.61 10.19
N MET A 14 -5.07 -0.26 10.26
CA MET A 14 -5.60 0.97 9.68
C MET A 14 -4.96 2.24 10.22
N ASP A 15 -4.61 2.29 11.52
CA ASP A 15 -3.90 3.43 12.10
C ASP A 15 -2.51 3.63 11.49
N LYS A 16 -1.79 2.53 11.22
CA LYS A 16 -0.48 2.60 10.55
C LYS A 16 -0.61 3.12 9.13
N ILE A 17 -1.64 2.64 8.42
CA ILE A 17 -1.93 3.02 7.03
C ILE A 17 -2.32 4.50 6.95
N TYR A 18 -3.17 4.98 7.86
CA TYR A 18 -3.56 6.38 7.93
C TYR A 18 -2.37 7.31 8.16
N ASN A 19 -1.37 6.86 8.92
CA ASN A 19 -0.15 7.62 9.19
C ASN A 19 0.88 7.60 8.04
N LEU A 20 0.61 6.89 6.93
CA LEU A 20 1.53 6.88 5.79
C LEU A 20 1.47 8.23 5.05
N PRO A 21 2.62 8.79 4.64
CA PRO A 21 2.67 10.10 3.97
C PRO A 21 1.98 10.11 2.61
N CYS A 22 1.80 8.95 1.98
CA CYS A 22 1.06 8.85 0.72
C CYS A 22 -0.45 8.75 0.89
N VAL A 23 -0.95 8.45 2.09
CA VAL A 23 -2.37 8.24 2.36
C VAL A 23 -3.01 9.59 2.67
N MET A 24 -4.05 9.92 1.93
CA MET A 24 -4.83 11.14 2.12
C MET A 24 -6.01 10.91 3.06
N SER A 25 -6.65 9.76 2.94
CA SER A 25 -7.79 9.40 3.78
C SER A 25 -8.01 7.90 3.82
N VAL A 26 -8.69 7.45 4.86
CA VAL A 26 -9.24 6.10 4.97
C VAL A 26 -10.76 6.22 4.88
N THR A 27 -11.36 5.47 3.97
CA THR A 27 -12.80 5.43 3.72
C THR A 27 -13.32 3.99 3.77
N LYS A 28 -14.62 3.82 3.53
CA LYS A 28 -15.21 2.53 3.22
C LYS A 28 -15.40 2.40 1.71
N ASP A 29 -15.13 1.22 1.18
CA ASP A 29 -15.44 0.87 -0.20
C ASP A 29 -16.94 0.57 -0.39
N ALA A 30 -17.31 0.15 -1.60
CA ALA A 30 -18.69 -0.17 -1.96
C ALA A 30 -19.28 -1.34 -1.15
N GLU A 31 -18.45 -2.19 -0.57
CA GLU A 31 -18.86 -3.31 0.30
C GLU A 31 -18.87 -2.91 1.80
N GLY A 32 -18.58 -1.65 2.12
CA GLY A 32 -18.48 -1.16 3.49
C GLY A 32 -17.16 -1.54 4.18
N LYS A 33 -16.20 -2.12 3.45
CA LYS A 33 -14.89 -2.53 3.98
C LYS A 33 -13.93 -1.34 3.98
N PRO A 34 -12.96 -1.28 4.92
CA PRO A 34 -11.97 -0.22 4.94
C PRO A 34 -11.11 -0.21 3.67
N ALA A 35 -10.90 0.98 3.12
CA ALA A 35 -10.06 1.25 1.97
C ALA A 35 -9.26 2.54 2.19
N ALA A 36 -7.99 2.55 1.78
CA ALA A 36 -7.14 3.74 1.86
C ALA A 36 -7.07 4.44 0.51
N ILE A 37 -7.22 5.76 0.53
CA ILE A 37 -7.05 6.63 -0.64
C ILE A 37 -5.65 7.25 -0.58
N LEU A 38 -4.86 6.99 -1.60
CA LEU A 38 -3.52 7.53 -1.76
C LEU A 38 -3.53 8.77 -2.67
N GLY A 39 -2.64 9.71 -2.39
CA GLY A 39 -2.49 10.93 -3.17
C GLY A 39 -1.86 10.66 -4.54
N LYS A 40 -2.48 11.21 -5.60
CA LYS A 40 -1.97 11.10 -6.99
C LYS A 40 -0.56 11.67 -7.17
N SER A 41 -0.20 12.70 -6.40
CA SER A 41 1.13 13.33 -6.48
C SER A 41 2.26 12.41 -5.99
N HIS A 42 1.95 11.46 -5.12
CA HIS A 42 2.92 10.54 -4.52
C HIS A 42 2.79 9.11 -5.05
N THR A 43 1.72 8.82 -5.80
CA THR A 43 1.35 7.45 -6.19
C THR A 43 1.34 7.32 -7.70
N LYS A 44 2.02 6.28 -8.21
CA LYS A 44 1.95 5.93 -9.63
C LYS A 44 0.92 4.81 -9.82
N GLY A 45 -0.12 5.08 -10.61
CA GLY A 45 -1.15 4.09 -10.94
C GLY A 45 -2.34 4.12 -10.00
N ARG A 46 -2.66 2.98 -9.37
CA ARG A 46 -3.87 2.82 -8.55
C ARG A 46 -3.75 3.61 -7.25
N THR A 47 -4.73 4.47 -6.98
CA THR A 47 -4.77 5.36 -5.80
C THR A 47 -5.69 4.87 -4.69
N ILE A 48 -6.25 3.67 -4.81
CA ILE A 48 -7.18 3.11 -3.83
C ILE A 48 -6.67 1.73 -3.44
N ALA A 49 -6.20 1.59 -2.21
CA ALA A 49 -5.85 0.30 -1.62
C ALA A 49 -7.05 -0.26 -0.85
N ARG A 50 -7.40 -1.52 -1.11
CA ARG A 50 -8.45 -2.29 -0.45
C ARG A 50 -7.83 -3.38 0.40
N LEU A 51 -8.64 -4.04 1.22
CA LEU A 51 -8.20 -5.18 2.01
C LEU A 51 -7.53 -6.23 1.11
N GLY A 52 -6.37 -6.73 1.55
CA GLY A 52 -5.54 -7.65 0.78
C GLY A 52 -4.54 -6.98 -0.17
N ASP A 53 -4.70 -5.69 -0.49
CA ASP A 53 -3.72 -4.97 -1.29
C ASP A 53 -2.48 -4.60 -0.46
N HIS A 54 -1.34 -4.55 -1.12
CA HIS A 54 -0.08 -4.08 -0.62
C HIS A 54 0.17 -2.63 -1.05
N ILE A 55 0.54 -1.80 -0.09
CA ILE A 55 1.02 -0.43 -0.33
C ILE A 55 2.54 -0.47 -0.27
N CYS A 56 3.19 -0.32 -1.43
CA CYS A 56 4.63 -0.39 -1.54
C CYS A 56 5.23 1.00 -1.75
N GLN A 57 6.28 1.33 -1.00
CA GLN A 57 7.14 2.49 -1.25
C GLN A 57 8.40 2.05 -1.98
N PHE A 58 8.78 2.77 -3.04
CA PHE A 58 10.03 2.56 -3.76
C PHE A 58 11.13 3.48 -3.24
N GLU A 59 12.40 3.12 -3.50
CA GLU A 59 13.58 3.97 -3.19
C GLU A 59 13.48 5.39 -3.79
N SER A 60 12.70 5.57 -4.86
CA SER A 60 12.44 6.87 -5.48
C SER A 60 11.49 7.77 -4.67
N GLY A 61 10.94 7.28 -3.56
CA GLY A 61 9.92 7.99 -2.75
C GLY A 61 8.50 7.89 -3.31
N LEU A 62 8.32 7.24 -4.48
CA LEU A 62 7.01 6.97 -5.06
C LEU A 62 6.34 5.77 -4.39
N TRP A 63 5.01 5.82 -4.37
CA TRP A 63 4.15 4.78 -3.81
C TRP A 63 3.35 4.09 -4.91
N GLN A 64 3.01 2.82 -4.70
CA GLN A 64 2.14 2.10 -5.60
C GLN A 64 1.37 1.00 -4.87
N VAL A 65 0.14 0.78 -5.31
CA VAL A 65 -0.73 -0.27 -4.78
C VAL A 65 -0.62 -1.51 -5.65
N PHE A 66 -0.39 -2.66 -5.03
CA PHE A 66 -0.31 -3.96 -5.67
C PHE A 66 -1.31 -4.93 -5.04
N GLY A 67 -1.90 -5.81 -5.84
CA GLY A 67 -2.56 -6.99 -5.29
C GLY A 67 -1.52 -8.00 -4.78
N THR A 68 -1.91 -8.89 -3.88
CA THR A 68 -1.03 -9.90 -3.24
C THR A 68 -0.14 -10.65 -4.24
N GLU A 69 -0.71 -11.14 -5.34
CA GLU A 69 0.01 -11.87 -6.39
C GLU A 69 1.08 -11.01 -7.09
N ALA A 70 0.81 -9.72 -7.27
CA ALA A 70 1.75 -8.80 -7.90
C ALA A 70 2.84 -8.39 -6.90
N ALA A 71 2.47 -8.14 -5.64
CA ALA A 71 3.39 -7.78 -4.57
C ALA A 71 4.47 -8.85 -4.35
N GLY A 72 4.09 -10.13 -4.43
CA GLY A 72 5.02 -11.26 -4.33
C GLY A 72 6.05 -11.37 -5.47
N ARG A 73 5.86 -10.64 -6.58
CA ARG A 73 6.76 -10.64 -7.75
C ARG A 73 7.69 -9.42 -7.81
N ILE A 74 7.57 -8.48 -6.88
CA ILE A 74 8.38 -7.27 -6.86
C ILE A 74 9.69 -7.54 -6.13
N GLU A 75 10.77 -6.94 -6.62
CA GLU A 75 12.07 -6.99 -5.94
C GLU A 75 12.04 -6.14 -4.67
N HIS A 76 11.77 -6.81 -3.55
CA HIS A 76 11.83 -6.21 -2.22
C HIS A 76 13.28 -6.04 -1.80
N GLY A 77 13.62 -4.83 -1.37
CA GLY A 77 14.92 -4.52 -0.85
C GLY A 77 15.10 -5.06 0.56
N GLY A 78 15.41 -6.35 0.66
CA GLY A 78 15.92 -7.06 1.84
C GLY A 78 15.54 -6.47 3.20
N ALA A 79 14.46 -6.98 3.81
CA ALA A 79 14.37 -7.24 5.27
C ALA A 79 12.99 -7.77 5.70
N TYR A 80 11.91 -7.49 4.97
CA TYR A 80 10.56 -7.78 5.49
C TYR A 80 9.71 -8.61 4.55
N ARG A 81 10.22 -9.79 4.20
CA ARG A 81 9.36 -10.92 3.83
C ARG A 81 9.03 -11.64 5.14
N ASN A 82 8.12 -11.07 5.93
CA ASN A 82 7.58 -11.81 7.08
C ASN A 82 6.58 -12.81 6.51
N GLU A 83 7.08 -14.03 6.36
CA GLU A 83 6.34 -15.28 6.25
C GLU A 83 5.41 -15.48 7.45
#